data_AF-A0A927Y490-F1
#
_entry.id   AF-A0A927Y490-F1
#
_cell.length_a   1.000
_cell.length_b   1.000
_cell.length_c   1.000
_cell.angle_alpha   90.00
_cell.angle_beta   90.00
_cell.angle_gamma   90.00
#
_symmetry.space_group_name_H-M   'P 1'
#
loop_
_entity.id
_entity.type
_entity.pdbx_description
1 polymer ?
#
loop_
_entity_poly.entity_id
_entity_poly.type
_entity_poly.pdbx_seq_one_letter_code
_entity_poly.pdbx_strand_id
1 'polypeptide(L)'
;MNNKTPGVWILLGRNETAEKWECLQVGINVDIYQEIVTDIDYMYEQGKTEKDYINQFGEKCEGLKIFAYPSEHNQLYSFIRNTYENLAFVIVAENVEELEKRKTIEKYVAYRTRAKYWRNGRAYEKEATVKNEDLSVDISAVMNYVIEIDKFLEKYIIIKGIGASK
;
A
#
# COMPACT_ATOMS: atom_id res chain seq x y z
N MET A 1 22.92 -0.96 -17.78
CA MET A 1 22.68 -1.75 -16.56
C MET A 1 21.40 -1.19 -15.97
N ASN A 2 20.31 -1.97 -15.92
CA ASN A 2 19.14 -1.55 -15.13
C ASN A 2 19.54 -1.70 -13.67
N ASN A 3 19.90 -0.59 -13.03
CA ASN A 3 20.12 -0.58 -11.59
C ASN A 3 18.76 -0.76 -10.93
N LYS A 4 18.47 -2.00 -10.54
CA LYS A 4 17.33 -2.32 -9.70
C LYS A 4 17.44 -1.50 -8.41
N THR A 5 16.33 -0.90 -7.98
CA THR A 5 16.28 -0.16 -6.71
C THR A 5 15.46 -0.97 -5.70
N PRO A 6 16.10 -1.80 -4.87
CA PRO A 6 15.39 -2.57 -3.86
C PRO A 6 14.96 -1.65 -2.72
N GLY A 7 13.70 -1.76 -2.27
CA GLY A 7 13.19 -0.80 -1.30
C GLY A 7 11.77 -1.06 -0.84
N VAL A 8 11.18 -0.03 -0.25
CA VAL A 8 9.82 -0.01 0.29
C VAL A 8 9.11 1.27 -0.17
N TRP A 9 7.84 1.15 -0.53
CA TRP A 9 6.99 2.28 -0.90
C TRP A 9 5.61 2.19 -0.22
N ILE A 10 4.90 3.32 -0.17
CA ILE A 10 3.50 3.40 0.25
C ILE A 10 2.63 4.08 -0.81
N LEU A 11 1.36 3.68 -0.86
CA LEU A 11 0.32 4.36 -1.63
C LEU A 11 -0.56 5.12 -0.67
N LEU A 12 -0.63 6.44 -0.84
CA LEU A 12 -1.52 7.32 -0.12
C LEU A 12 -2.74 7.66 -0.98
N GLY A 13 -3.90 7.79 -0.33
CA GLY A 13 -5.14 8.21 -0.96
C GLY A 13 -5.82 9.34 -0.20
N ARG A 14 -6.53 10.18 -0.94
CA ARG A 14 -7.33 11.28 -0.39
C ARG A 14 -8.53 11.61 -1.29
N ASN A 15 -9.69 11.81 -0.66
CA ASN A 15 -10.87 12.41 -1.27
C ASN A 15 -10.86 13.93 -1.05
N GLU A 16 -11.38 14.74 -1.96
CA GLU A 16 -11.39 16.21 -1.90
C GLU A 16 -12.03 16.73 -0.61
N THR A 17 -13.08 16.06 -0.14
CA THR A 17 -13.79 16.40 1.10
C THR A 17 -13.05 15.97 2.36
N ALA A 18 -12.06 15.08 2.24
CA ALA A 18 -11.23 14.65 3.34
C ALA A 18 -10.05 15.61 3.54
N GLU A 19 -9.84 16.05 4.78
CA GLU A 19 -8.68 16.89 5.12
C GLU A 19 -7.36 16.11 5.18
N LYS A 20 -7.41 14.79 5.25
CA LYS A 20 -6.26 13.93 5.56
C LYS A 20 -6.01 12.90 4.46
N TRP A 21 -4.73 12.68 4.18
CA TRP A 21 -4.26 11.52 3.44
C TRP A 21 -4.30 10.29 4.34
N GLU A 22 -4.74 9.16 3.81
CA GLU A 22 -4.66 7.86 4.47
C GLU A 22 -3.71 6.92 3.71
N CYS A 23 -3.01 6.06 4.43
CA CYS A 23 -2.17 5.04 3.83
C CYS A 23 -3.06 3.88 3.37
N LEU A 24 -3.02 3.59 2.07
CA LEU A 24 -3.84 2.57 1.44
C LEU A 24 -3.10 1.25 1.32
N GLN A 25 -1.84 1.29 0.91
CA GLN A 25 -1.02 0.12 0.67
C GLN A 25 0.44 0.38 1.06
N VAL A 26 1.16 -0.69 1.39
CA VAL A 26 2.62 -0.71 1.54
C VAL A 26 3.15 -1.86 0.71
N GLY A 27 4.25 -1.65 0.00
CA GLY A 27 4.87 -2.69 -0.82
C GLY A 27 6.39 -2.70 -0.73
N ILE A 28 6.97 -3.86 -1.03
CA ILE A 28 8.42 -4.04 -1.13
C ILE A 28 8.76 -4.71 -2.46
N ASN A 29 9.87 -4.28 -3.07
CA ASN A 29 10.37 -4.94 -4.27
C ASN A 29 11.88 -4.90 -4.34
N VAL A 30 12.44 -5.74 -5.22
CA VAL A 30 13.83 -5.62 -5.70
C VAL A 30 13.98 -4.46 -6.68
N ASP A 31 12.91 -4.03 -7.31
CA ASP A 31 12.84 -2.85 -8.17
C ASP A 31 11.53 -2.10 -7.93
N ILE A 32 11.54 -1.19 -6.93
CA ILE A 32 10.34 -0.48 -6.49
C ILE A 32 9.75 0.43 -7.58
N TYR A 33 10.58 0.96 -8.47
CA TYR A 33 10.10 1.82 -9.56
C TYR A 33 9.30 1.02 -10.58
N GLN A 34 9.81 -0.16 -10.96
CA GLN A 34 9.11 -1.04 -11.88
C GLN A 34 7.82 -1.59 -11.28
N GLU A 35 7.81 -1.92 -9.98
CA GLU A 35 6.59 -2.32 -9.27
C GLU A 35 5.55 -1.21 -9.25
N ILE A 36 5.93 0.02 -8.88
CA ILE A 36 5.02 1.18 -8.88
C ILE A 36 4.41 1.41 -10.28
N VAL A 37 5.20 1.29 -11.35
CA VAL A 37 4.66 1.42 -12.73
C VAL A 37 3.64 0.33 -13.02
N THR A 38 3.93 -0.91 -12.63
CA THR A 38 3.03 -2.06 -12.84
C THR A 38 1.72 -1.89 -12.06
N ASP A 39 1.84 -1.42 -10.82
CA ASP A 39 0.72 -1.11 -9.94
C ASP A 39 -0.15 0.02 -10.50
N ILE A 40 0.46 1.05 -11.11
CA ILE A 40 -0.26 2.11 -11.82
C ILE A 40 -1.01 1.53 -13.02
N ASP A 41 -0.40 0.64 -13.81
CA ASP A 41 -1.08 0.01 -14.94
C ASP A 41 -2.32 -0.75 -14.49
N TYR A 42 -2.23 -1.51 -13.39
CA TYR A 42 -3.35 -2.21 -12.78
C TYR A 42 -4.49 -1.30 -12.34
N MET A 43 -4.21 -0.04 -11.98
CA MET A 43 -5.26 0.93 -11.65
C MET A 43 -6.22 1.17 -12.83
N TYR A 44 -5.76 1.02 -14.08
CA TYR A 44 -6.57 1.27 -15.28
C TYR A 44 -7.22 0.01 -15.87
N GLU A 45 -6.98 -1.15 -15.29
CA GLU A 45 -7.61 -2.39 -15.72
C GLU A 45 -9.03 -2.54 -15.18
N GLN A 46 -9.89 -3.25 -15.92
CA GLN A 46 -11.26 -3.56 -15.50
C GLN A 46 -11.31 -4.88 -14.73
N GLY A 47 -11.62 -4.82 -13.44
CA GLY A 47 -11.98 -5.98 -12.63
C GLY A 47 -13.49 -6.22 -12.62
N LYS A 48 -13.90 -7.49 -12.45
CA LYS A 48 -15.27 -7.82 -11.96
C LYS A 48 -15.20 -7.92 -10.43
N THR A 49 -16.33 -7.84 -9.70
CA THR A 49 -16.37 -7.89 -8.22
C THR A 49 -17.15 -9.08 -7.62
N GLU A 50 -16.57 -9.93 -6.76
CA GLU A 50 -17.30 -10.72 -5.74
C GLU A 50 -16.40 -11.43 -4.69
N LYS A 51 -16.57 -11.03 -3.41
CA LYS A 51 -16.11 -11.57 -2.10
C LYS A 51 -15.53 -10.45 -1.25
N ASP A 52 -16.04 -10.27 -0.04
CA ASP A 52 -15.61 -9.19 0.85
C ASP A 52 -14.11 -9.27 1.17
N TYR A 53 -13.42 -8.14 1.05
CA TYR A 53 -12.01 -8.04 1.41
C TYR A 53 -11.83 -7.66 2.88
N ILE A 54 -11.10 -8.47 3.62
CA ILE A 54 -10.70 -8.20 5.01
C ILE A 54 -9.20 -7.89 5.04
N ASN A 55 -8.79 -6.75 5.60
CA ASN A 55 -7.38 -6.35 5.66
C ASN A 55 -6.61 -7.10 6.76
N GLN A 56 -5.31 -6.83 6.88
CA GLN A 56 -4.45 -7.43 7.92
C GLN A 56 -4.92 -7.14 9.35
N PHE A 57 -5.66 -6.06 9.56
CA PHE A 57 -6.18 -5.64 10.85
C PHE A 57 -7.56 -6.24 11.17
N GLY A 58 -8.04 -7.13 10.30
CA GLY A 58 -9.31 -7.82 10.44
C GLY A 58 -10.52 -6.93 10.16
N GLU A 59 -10.31 -5.80 9.49
CA GLU A 59 -11.35 -4.84 9.11
C GLU A 59 -11.87 -5.17 7.70
N LYS A 60 -13.19 -5.21 7.55
CA LYS A 60 -13.82 -5.30 6.25
C LYS A 60 -13.66 -3.99 5.47
N CYS A 61 -13.07 -4.10 4.30
CA CYS A 61 -12.92 -3.00 3.36
C CYS A 61 -14.23 -2.84 2.57
N GLU A 62 -15.12 -1.99 3.07
CA GLU A 62 -16.41 -1.73 2.45
C GLU A 62 -16.27 -1.35 0.96
N GLY A 63 -17.11 -1.96 0.12
CA GLY A 63 -17.09 -1.75 -1.34
C GLY A 63 -16.01 -2.54 -2.10
N LEU A 64 -14.98 -3.04 -1.43
CA LEU A 64 -13.94 -3.85 -2.07
C LEU A 64 -14.32 -5.33 -2.06
N LYS A 65 -14.49 -5.87 -3.27
CA LYS A 65 -14.76 -7.29 -3.49
C LYS A 65 -13.71 -7.91 -4.43
N ILE A 66 -13.08 -9.02 -4.04
CA ILE A 66 -11.95 -9.62 -4.77
C ILE A 66 -12.22 -11.04 -5.26
N PHE A 67 -12.03 -11.29 -6.56
CA PHE A 67 -12.10 -12.61 -7.20
C PHE A 67 -10.74 -13.33 -7.34
N ALA A 68 -10.81 -14.62 -7.71
CA ALA A 68 -9.65 -15.40 -8.17
C ALA A 68 -9.06 -14.93 -9.52
N TYR A 69 -9.80 -14.16 -10.33
CA TYR A 69 -9.34 -13.63 -11.62
C TYR A 69 -10.06 -12.32 -12.03
N PRO A 70 -9.38 -11.26 -12.55
CA PRO A 70 -7.92 -11.10 -12.67
C PRO A 70 -7.24 -11.13 -11.30
N SER A 71 -5.90 -11.01 -11.21
CA SER A 71 -5.21 -11.17 -9.92
C SER A 71 -5.83 -10.30 -8.82
N GLU A 72 -5.84 -10.77 -7.58
CA GLU A 72 -6.35 -10.00 -6.43
C GLU A 72 -5.71 -8.61 -6.36
N HIS A 73 -4.44 -8.54 -6.75
CA HIS A 73 -3.65 -7.31 -6.82
C HIS A 73 -4.25 -6.31 -7.81
N ASN A 74 -4.59 -6.76 -9.04
CA ASN A 74 -5.14 -5.88 -10.07
C ASN A 74 -6.48 -5.28 -9.65
N GLN A 75 -7.36 -6.12 -9.09
CA GLN A 75 -8.68 -5.70 -8.63
C GLN A 75 -8.59 -4.66 -7.50
N LEU A 76 -7.64 -4.83 -6.59
CA LEU A 76 -7.41 -3.89 -5.49
C LEU A 76 -7.02 -2.49 -6.01
N TYR A 77 -6.09 -2.41 -6.96
CA TYR A 77 -5.59 -1.12 -7.46
C TYR A 77 -6.62 -0.41 -8.34
N SER A 78 -7.37 -1.16 -9.14
CA SER A 78 -8.53 -0.63 -9.86
C SER A 78 -9.59 -0.08 -8.90
N PHE A 79 -9.90 -0.79 -7.82
CA PHE A 79 -10.81 -0.30 -6.79
C PHE A 79 -10.30 0.98 -6.11
N ILE A 80 -9.02 1.01 -5.71
CA ILE A 80 -8.39 2.18 -5.09
C ILE A 80 -8.53 3.40 -6.01
N ARG A 81 -8.18 3.27 -7.29
CA ARG A 81 -8.32 4.37 -8.27
C ARG A 81 -9.75 4.89 -8.37
N ASN A 82 -10.73 4.02 -8.33
CA ASN A 82 -12.14 4.41 -8.46
C ASN A 82 -12.72 4.96 -7.15
N THR A 83 -12.05 4.72 -6.01
CA THR A 83 -12.50 5.14 -4.68
C THR A 83 -11.90 6.48 -4.26
N TYR A 84 -10.66 6.77 -4.69
CA TYR A 84 -9.90 7.96 -4.27
C TYR A 84 -9.66 8.91 -5.44
N GLU A 85 -9.93 10.19 -5.23
CA GLU A 85 -9.73 11.23 -6.25
C GLU A 85 -8.25 11.59 -6.45
N ASN A 86 -7.47 11.54 -5.36
CA ASN A 86 -6.05 11.82 -5.37
C ASN A 86 -5.28 10.63 -4.82
N LEU A 87 -4.25 10.22 -5.57
CA LEU A 87 -3.36 9.13 -5.20
C LEU A 87 -1.91 9.61 -5.28
N ALA A 88 -1.08 9.13 -4.34
CA ALA A 88 0.35 9.42 -4.33
C ALA A 88 1.15 8.19 -3.92
N PHE A 89 2.10 7.79 -4.77
CA PHE A 89 3.13 6.84 -4.37
C PHE A 89 4.28 7.60 -3.71
N VAL A 90 4.72 7.10 -2.55
CA VAL A 90 5.82 7.66 -1.76
C VAL A 90 6.84 6.56 -1.49
N ILE A 91 8.10 6.85 -1.77
CA ILE A 91 9.20 5.94 -1.49
C ILE A 91 9.62 6.14 -0.03
N VAL A 92 9.56 5.06 0.73
CA VAL A 92 9.88 5.02 2.17
C VAL A 92 11.36 4.76 2.39
N ALA A 93 11.92 3.81 1.63
CA ALA A 93 13.32 3.42 1.72
C ALA A 93 13.81 2.91 0.37
N GLU A 94 15.02 3.30 -0.01
CA GLU A 94 15.70 2.86 -1.23
C GLU A 94 16.99 2.11 -0.89
N ASN A 95 17.47 1.29 -1.83
CA ASN A 95 18.74 0.55 -1.74
C ASN A 95 18.81 -0.40 -0.52
N VAL A 96 17.67 -0.96 -0.10
CA VAL A 96 17.58 -1.96 0.97
C VAL A 96 17.69 -3.36 0.36
N GLU A 97 18.92 -3.80 0.11
CA GLU A 97 19.23 -5.08 -0.57
C GLU A 97 18.66 -6.30 0.18
N GLU A 98 18.76 -6.32 1.50
CA GLU A 98 18.32 -7.45 2.32
C GLU A 98 16.80 -7.55 2.36
N LEU A 99 16.26 -8.70 1.93
CA LEU A 99 14.81 -8.95 1.91
C LEU A 99 14.18 -8.85 3.32
N GLU A 100 14.83 -9.43 4.33
CA GLU A 100 14.29 -9.40 5.70
C GLU A 100 14.22 -7.98 6.25
N LYS A 101 15.21 -7.11 5.95
CA LYS A 101 15.14 -5.69 6.29
C LYS A 101 13.95 -4.99 5.61
N ARG A 102 13.70 -5.26 4.32
CA ARG A 102 12.53 -4.72 3.61
C ARG A 102 11.21 -5.15 4.26
N LYS A 103 11.05 -6.43 4.57
CA LYS A 103 9.85 -6.95 5.26
C LYS A 103 9.66 -6.31 6.64
N THR A 104 10.74 -6.07 7.39
CA THR A 104 10.69 -5.38 8.68
C THR A 104 10.19 -3.94 8.51
N ILE A 105 10.71 -3.19 7.53
CA ILE A 105 10.27 -1.82 7.22
C ILE A 105 8.81 -1.82 6.77
N GLU A 106 8.42 -2.70 5.85
CA GLU A 106 7.05 -2.86 5.36
C GLU A 106 6.06 -3.07 6.50
N LYS A 107 6.32 -4.07 7.35
CA LYS A 107 5.46 -4.39 8.50
C LYS A 107 5.38 -3.20 9.45
N TYR A 108 6.51 -2.54 9.75
CA TYR A 108 6.50 -1.36 10.61
C TYR A 108 5.59 -0.26 10.04
N VAL A 109 5.78 0.11 8.77
CA VAL A 109 5.04 1.19 8.12
C VAL A 109 3.55 0.84 8.03
N ALA A 110 3.21 -0.39 7.62
CA ALA A 110 1.83 -0.82 7.49
C ALA A 110 1.08 -0.75 8.82
N TYR A 111 1.68 -1.22 9.92
CA TYR A 111 1.08 -1.14 11.25
C TYR A 111 1.02 0.29 11.78
N ARG A 112 2.09 1.08 11.60
CA ARG A 112 2.17 2.46 12.10
C ARG A 112 1.14 3.38 11.45
N THR A 113 0.90 3.19 10.16
CA THR A 113 -0.03 3.98 9.35
C THR A 113 -1.43 3.37 9.29
N ARG A 114 -1.61 2.15 9.80
CA ARG A 114 -2.80 1.30 9.61
C ARG A 114 -3.20 1.22 8.14
N ALA A 115 -2.27 0.76 7.30
CA ALA A 115 -2.45 0.67 5.85
C ALA A 115 -3.72 -0.11 5.47
N LYS A 116 -4.70 0.60 4.93
CA LYS A 116 -6.10 0.19 4.86
C LYS A 116 -6.34 -1.12 4.11
N TYR A 117 -5.62 -1.34 3.03
CA TYR A 117 -5.74 -2.52 2.18
C TYR A 117 -4.48 -3.41 2.21
N TRP A 118 -3.63 -3.25 3.21
CA TRP A 118 -2.44 -4.08 3.34
C TRP A 118 -2.77 -5.46 3.91
N ARG A 119 -2.07 -6.49 3.40
CA ARG A 119 -2.12 -7.88 3.85
C ARG A 119 -0.71 -8.46 3.84
N ASN A 120 -0.35 -9.12 4.94
CA ASN A 120 0.89 -9.88 5.05
C ASN A 120 0.59 -11.38 4.96
N GLY A 121 0.53 -11.90 3.73
CA GLY A 121 0.28 -13.32 3.47
C GLY A 121 -1.16 -13.61 3.06
N ARG A 122 -1.70 -14.76 3.50
CA ARG A 122 -2.97 -15.31 2.98
C ARG A 122 -4.17 -14.43 3.35
N ALA A 123 -5.18 -14.46 2.48
CA ALA A 123 -6.47 -13.81 2.70
C ALA A 123 -7.13 -14.29 4.01
N TYR A 124 -7.71 -13.34 4.75
CA TYR A 124 -8.50 -13.63 5.95
C TYR A 124 -9.92 -14.02 5.58
N GLU A 125 -10.45 -15.07 6.21
CA GLU A 125 -11.80 -15.58 5.95
C GLU A 125 -12.88 -14.91 6.81
N LYS A 126 -12.50 -14.28 7.93
CA LYS A 126 -13.43 -13.64 8.90
C LYS A 126 -12.79 -12.41 9.54
N GLU A 127 -13.63 -11.45 9.94
CA GLU A 127 -13.22 -10.27 10.69
C GLU A 127 -12.63 -10.71 12.04
N ALA A 128 -11.60 -10.00 12.50
CA ALA A 128 -10.95 -10.29 13.78
C ALA A 128 -10.42 -9.00 14.39
N THR A 129 -10.51 -8.87 15.72
CA THR A 129 -9.85 -7.76 16.41
C THR A 129 -8.37 -8.09 16.56
N VAL A 130 -7.52 -7.53 15.71
CA VAL A 130 -6.06 -7.65 15.89
C VAL A 130 -5.65 -6.78 17.07
N LYS A 131 -5.13 -7.40 18.13
CA LYS A 131 -4.61 -6.67 19.31
C LYS A 131 -3.34 -5.92 18.91
N ASN A 132 -3.16 -4.71 19.43
CA ASN A 132 -1.95 -3.89 19.23
C ASN A 132 -0.65 -4.58 19.74
N GLU A 133 -0.76 -5.73 20.41
CA GLU A 133 0.36 -6.50 20.99
C GLU A 133 1.30 -7.12 19.93
N ASP A 134 0.88 -7.25 18.66
CA ASP A 134 1.71 -7.78 17.55
C ASP A 134 2.73 -6.76 16.97
N LEU A 135 2.80 -5.55 17.56
CA LEU A 135 3.73 -4.46 17.25
C LEU A 135 5.17 -4.69 17.75
N SER A 136 5.53 -5.89 18.25
CA SER A 136 6.87 -6.26 18.75
C SER A 136 7.94 -6.36 17.65
N VAL A 137 7.85 -5.52 16.62
CA VAL A 137 8.88 -5.37 15.61
C VAL A 137 10.12 -4.80 16.31
N ASP A 138 11.27 -5.45 16.17
CA ASP A 138 12.54 -4.90 16.63
C ASP A 138 12.91 -3.68 15.78
N ILE A 139 12.38 -2.52 16.19
CA ILE A 139 12.52 -1.24 15.52
C ILE A 139 13.96 -0.71 15.59
N SER A 140 14.78 -1.20 16.51
CA SER A 140 16.13 -0.69 16.78
C SER A 140 17.03 -0.75 15.54
N ALA A 141 16.83 -1.75 14.68
CA ALA A 141 17.57 -1.93 13.43
C ALA A 141 17.14 -1.00 12.28
N VAL A 142 16.01 -0.30 12.41
CA VAL A 142 15.40 0.55 11.37
C VAL A 142 15.06 1.96 11.86
N MET A 143 15.36 2.31 13.11
CA MET A 143 15.07 3.63 13.71
C MET A 143 15.57 4.81 12.88
N ASN A 144 16.71 4.67 12.19
CA ASN A 144 17.23 5.72 11.33
C ASN A 144 16.29 5.99 10.13
N TYR A 145 15.69 4.96 9.53
CA TYR A 145 14.69 5.09 8.48
C TYR A 145 13.35 5.59 9.02
N VAL A 146 12.96 5.19 10.24
CA VAL A 146 11.75 5.67 10.91
C VAL A 146 11.78 7.19 11.12
N ILE A 147 12.92 7.71 11.59
CA ILE A 147 13.13 9.15 11.78
C ILE A 147 13.12 9.90 10.43
N GLU A 148 13.53 9.26 9.34
CA GLU A 148 13.45 9.83 7.99
C GLU A 148 12.02 9.82 7.44
N ILE A 149 11.22 8.77 7.66
CA ILE A 149 9.80 8.73 7.27
C ILE A 149 8.98 9.84 7.94
N ASP A 150 9.23 10.09 9.24
CA ASP A 150 8.58 11.20 9.96
C ASP A 150 8.98 12.58 9.42
N LYS A 151 10.10 12.67 8.69
CA LYS A 151 10.62 13.90 8.06
C LYS A 151 10.32 13.99 6.55
N PHE A 152 10.09 12.87 5.87
CA PHE A 152 9.98 12.81 4.41
C PHE A 152 8.53 12.61 3.97
N LEU A 153 7.87 13.75 3.76
CA LEU A 153 6.67 13.92 2.96
C LEU A 153 7.00 14.91 1.83
N GLU A 154 8.11 14.70 1.09
CA GLU A 154 8.59 15.70 0.12
C GLU A 154 8.97 15.18 -1.28
N LYS A 155 8.71 13.92 -1.63
CA LYS A 155 8.81 13.48 -3.03
C LYS A 155 7.62 12.62 -3.41
N TYR A 156 6.78 13.18 -4.29
CA TYR A 156 5.51 12.59 -4.70
C TYR A 156 5.46 12.42 -6.20
N ILE A 157 4.94 11.27 -6.63
CA ILE A 157 4.27 11.16 -7.92
C ILE A 157 2.78 11.30 -7.62
N ILE A 158 2.20 12.45 -7.96
CA ILE A 158 0.77 12.70 -7.79
C ILE A 158 0.06 12.21 -9.04
N ILE A 159 -0.80 11.21 -8.88
CA ILE A 159 -1.73 10.78 -9.92
C ILE A 159 -3.04 11.50 -9.65
N LYS A 160 -3.39 12.46 -10.51
CA LYS A 160 -4.71 13.10 -10.49
C LYS A 160 -5.68 12.23 -11.26
N GLY A 161 -6.83 11.91 -10.66
CA GLY A 161 -7.95 11.35 -11.40
C GLY A 161 -8.31 12.29 -12.55
N ILE A 162 -8.34 11.77 -13.78
CA ILE A 162 -8.96 12.50 -14.89
C ILE A 162 -10.43 12.60 -14.50
N GLY A 163 -10.86 13.81 -14.15
CA GLY A 163 -12.26 14.10 -13.92
C GLY A 163 -13.05 13.58 -15.11
N ALA A 164 -14.03 12.71 -14.84
CA ALA A 164 -15.04 12.38 -15.82
C ALA A 164 -15.67 13.71 -16.26
N SER A 165 -15.30 14.16 -17.45
CA SER A 165 -15.95 15.29 -18.09
C SER A 165 -17.40 14.86 -18.31
N LYS A 166 -18.31 15.67 -17.76
CA LYS A 166 -19.76 15.55 -17.93
C LYS A 166 -20.17 15.47 -19.39
#